data_AF-A0A0B7N6Y9-F1
#
_entry.id   AF-A0A0B7N6Y9-F1
#
_cell.length_a   1.000
_cell.length_b   1.000
_cell.length_c   1.000
_cell.angle_alpha   90.00
_cell.angle_beta   90.00
_cell.angle_gamma   90.00
#
_symmetry.space_group_name_H-M   'P 1'
#
loop_
_entity.id
_entity.type
_entity.pdbx_description
1 polymer ?
#
loop_
_entity_poly.entity_id
_entity_poly.type
_entity_poly.pdbx_seq_one_letter_code
_entity_poly.pdbx_strand_id
1 'polypeptide(L)'
;MQTWARDKNGYADGIGYTGQDERLSMEASSGCLEEDIDHTFGDSLKLLENLAAILNTCRAKYLNSNKTTFSRLKVFGIQCVKTTVTLVSVSAPDDGKFYTVHHAHPKSRLHLMHDIICFHYLNYWHICWYVQPLKSFVDISGYHMDPPTWLIQTLENEPALNQPSIFQATVFSKQNPQQYPPATAIINRVDNSDGGIIHAINHLTKYPFFKEIFIYNQVKSRPLKVEQLYHNKTSDYDQVSIQVIEANDSIYGMGKFAACAVASYGKCYFQDDLWLNPYLDSLYTHSFRYPDHLIANTRPVNYVDYMTWRFSNKEISLHTGYTDLRYGAFISQQKVQNFLSQSSMQGLSASKLRLAEFYFSIWLNQYPYLVSNPLLSSGRDGFKNVDTVNNRALVEQCMYDAVSILENTLINTSSMEERSDYFEKGEIGPPTGERDVSMPVPDAENDILFSSKSIANISQFESIYNQTHGRNSLLRKPSFAYHTYHNAVDQDIETCWKTPRAPLTDDYFGLYLVGDIQAKRITMYTPTKFDIPLNQVFKVETQHILFGSWEECEIKSESINQLNYRIGFDFECTAKEALKSIRIRFKQDLQSSFELCSLGLDNFVV
;
A
#
# COMPACT_ATOMS: atom_id res chain seq x y z
N MET A 1 34.83 19.86 -2.41
CA MET A 1 36.18 19.27 -2.40
C MET A 1 36.02 17.75 -2.31
N GLN A 2 36.61 17.04 -3.28
CA GLN A 2 36.78 15.58 -3.44
C GLN A 2 35.54 14.66 -3.50
N THR A 3 35.20 14.19 -4.71
CA THR A 3 35.09 12.74 -5.06
C THR A 3 34.68 12.51 -6.53
N TRP A 4 35.38 13.03 -7.54
CA TRP A 4 35.12 12.64 -8.96
C TRP A 4 36.39 12.62 -9.82
N ALA A 5 37.48 12.06 -9.29
CA ALA A 5 38.68 11.81 -10.07
C ALA A 5 39.24 10.43 -9.76
N ARG A 6 38.96 9.46 -10.65
CA ARG A 6 39.80 8.29 -10.92
C ARG A 6 39.39 7.63 -12.24
N ASP A 7 40.18 7.90 -13.27
CA ASP A 7 40.65 7.08 -14.42
C ASP A 7 39.92 5.78 -14.86
N LYS A 8 38.59 5.74 -14.82
CA LYS A 8 37.79 4.86 -15.70
C LYS A 8 36.53 5.60 -16.13
N ASN A 9 36.39 5.87 -17.43
CA ASN A 9 35.18 6.49 -17.97
C ASN A 9 34.01 5.49 -17.86
N GLY A 10 33.21 5.63 -16.80
CA GLY A 10 31.85 5.12 -16.73
C GLY A 10 30.90 6.32 -16.77
N TYR A 11 29.92 6.30 -17.67
CA TYR A 11 28.80 7.22 -17.59
C TYR A 11 27.88 6.69 -16.49
N ALA A 12 27.52 7.54 -15.53
CA ALA A 12 26.64 7.15 -14.43
C ALA A 12 25.19 7.43 -14.81
N ASP A 13 24.30 6.47 -14.52
CA ASP A 13 22.85 6.68 -14.51
C ASP A 13 22.49 7.65 -13.39
N GLY A 14 21.51 8.52 -13.61
CA GLY A 14 21.05 9.41 -12.55
C GLY A 14 19.96 10.40 -12.93
N ILE A 15 19.17 10.77 -11.93
CA ILE A 15 18.23 11.88 -11.96
C ILE A 15 18.85 13.03 -11.16
N GLY A 16 19.18 14.13 -11.84
CA GLY A 16 19.60 15.38 -11.19
C GLY A 16 18.38 16.22 -10.82
N TYR A 17 18.29 16.66 -9.56
CA TYR A 17 17.25 17.54 -9.05
C TYR A 17 17.87 18.83 -8.48
N THR A 18 17.42 20.00 -8.94
CA THR A 18 17.96 21.29 -8.49
C THR A 18 17.07 22.03 -7.47
N GLY A 19 16.03 21.38 -6.91
CA GLY A 19 15.14 22.02 -5.94
C GLY A 19 14.16 23.05 -6.53
N GLN A 20 14.25 23.37 -7.82
CA GLN A 20 13.45 24.39 -8.51
C GLN A 20 12.64 23.83 -9.69
N ASP A 21 12.11 22.60 -9.56
CA ASP A 21 11.35 21.88 -10.60
C ASP A 21 12.11 21.44 -11.86
N GLU A 22 13.38 21.82 -12.03
CA GLU A 22 14.22 21.30 -13.11
C GLU A 22 14.71 19.88 -12.78
N ARG A 23 14.33 18.92 -13.63
CA ARG A 23 14.71 17.51 -13.53
C ARG A 23 15.47 17.13 -14.79
N LEU A 24 16.73 16.72 -14.63
CA LEU A 24 17.51 16.11 -15.70
C LEU A 24 17.52 14.60 -15.49
N SER A 25 16.87 13.86 -16.38
CA SER A 25 16.94 12.39 -16.40
C SER A 25 18.03 11.97 -17.39
N MET A 26 19.02 11.22 -16.93
CA MET A 26 20.09 10.69 -17.78
C MET A 26 20.20 9.17 -17.60
N GLU A 27 20.12 8.45 -18.72
CA GLU A 27 20.34 7.01 -18.79
C GLU A 27 21.58 6.73 -19.62
N ALA A 28 22.51 5.94 -19.09
CA ALA A 28 23.73 5.53 -19.77
C ALA A 28 23.68 4.04 -20.10
N SER A 29 23.32 3.75 -21.35
CA SER A 29 23.21 2.39 -21.84
C SER A 29 24.53 1.88 -22.41
N SER A 30 24.83 0.62 -22.08
CA SER A 30 25.93 -0.18 -22.62
C SER A 30 27.35 0.26 -22.24
N GLY A 31 28.28 -0.70 -22.28
CA GLY A 31 29.70 -0.45 -22.09
C GLY A 31 30.35 0.26 -23.29
N CYS A 32 31.58 0.78 -23.10
CA CYS A 32 32.29 1.54 -24.14
C CYS A 32 32.70 0.72 -25.37
N LEU A 33 32.65 -0.62 -25.31
CA LEU A 33 33.20 -1.53 -26.33
C LEU A 33 32.09 -2.16 -27.21
N GLU A 34 31.12 -2.83 -26.59
CA GLU A 34 30.00 -3.49 -27.27
C GLU A 34 28.67 -3.00 -26.69
N GLU A 35 27.67 -2.89 -27.59
CA GLU A 35 26.32 -2.51 -27.20
C GLU A 35 25.55 -3.76 -26.77
N ASP A 36 24.96 -3.71 -25.59
CA ASP A 36 23.93 -4.65 -25.19
C ASP A 36 22.59 -4.09 -25.66
N ILE A 37 22.08 -4.63 -26.76
CA ILE A 37 20.87 -4.14 -27.43
C ILE A 37 19.66 -4.22 -26.50
N ASP A 38 19.52 -5.32 -25.76
CA ASP A 38 18.38 -5.53 -24.85
C ASP A 38 18.45 -4.57 -23.66
N HIS A 39 19.65 -4.34 -23.12
CA HIS A 39 19.87 -3.33 -22.08
C HIS A 39 19.58 -1.91 -22.58
N THR A 40 20.07 -1.55 -23.77
CA THR A 40 19.81 -0.24 -24.38
C THR A 40 18.32 -0.01 -24.60
N PHE A 41 17.57 -1.01 -25.07
CA PHE A 41 16.12 -0.91 -25.19
C PHE A 41 15.43 -0.73 -23.85
N GLY A 42 15.85 -1.51 -22.83
CA GLY A 42 15.33 -1.38 -21.47
C GLY A 42 15.52 0.03 -20.91
N ASP A 43 16.71 0.61 -21.06
CA ASP A 43 17.01 1.95 -20.57
C ASP A 43 16.32 3.05 -21.38
N SER A 44 16.20 2.89 -22.71
CA SER A 44 15.40 3.79 -23.53
C SER A 44 13.95 3.84 -23.04
N LEU A 45 13.38 2.68 -22.69
CA LEU A 45 12.01 2.61 -22.16
C LEU A 45 11.91 3.29 -20.79
N LYS A 46 12.85 3.02 -19.87
CA LYS A 46 12.92 3.70 -18.57
C LYS A 46 13.01 5.22 -18.70
N LEU A 47 13.85 5.72 -19.61
CA LEU A 47 13.98 7.16 -19.85
C LEU A 47 12.64 7.74 -20.30
N LEU A 48 11.93 7.08 -21.21
CA LEU A 48 10.62 7.54 -21.69
C LEU A 48 9.56 7.51 -20.59
N GLU A 49 9.53 6.45 -19.77
CA GLU A 49 8.63 6.34 -18.62
C GLU A 49 8.88 7.48 -17.61
N ASN A 50 10.15 7.75 -17.30
CA ASN A 50 10.54 8.84 -16.41
C ASN A 50 10.11 10.21 -16.96
N LEU A 51 10.35 10.47 -18.25
CA LEU A 51 9.97 11.74 -18.88
C LEU A 51 8.44 11.92 -18.93
N ALA A 52 7.69 10.84 -19.21
CA ALA A 52 6.23 10.86 -19.18
C ALA A 52 5.70 11.09 -17.75
N ALA A 53 6.30 10.46 -16.74
CA ALA A 53 5.95 10.67 -15.34
C ALA A 53 6.21 12.12 -14.89
N ILE A 54 7.32 12.72 -15.30
CA ILE A 54 7.62 14.14 -15.03
C ILE A 54 6.56 15.04 -15.69
N LEU A 55 6.22 14.79 -16.96
CA LEU A 55 5.21 15.58 -17.66
C LEU A 55 3.83 15.46 -16.99
N ASN A 56 3.45 14.26 -16.54
CA ASN A 56 2.22 14.03 -15.78
C ASN A 56 2.23 14.73 -14.41
N THR A 57 3.39 14.75 -13.73
CA THR A 57 3.56 15.48 -12.47
C THR A 57 3.36 16.98 -12.69
N CYS A 58 3.95 17.55 -13.75
CA CYS A 58 3.71 18.94 -14.13
C CYS A 58 2.23 19.21 -14.46
N ARG A 59 1.56 18.27 -15.14
CA ARG A 59 0.12 18.38 -15.43
C ARG A 59 -0.72 18.45 -14.16
N ALA A 60 -0.41 17.60 -13.18
CA ALA A 60 -1.08 17.57 -11.89
C ALA A 60 -0.79 18.82 -11.05
N LYS A 61 0.45 19.34 -11.11
CA LYS A 61 0.84 20.58 -10.42
C LYS A 61 0.15 21.82 -10.97
N TYR A 62 -0.06 21.87 -12.28
CA TYR A 62 -0.61 23.04 -12.99
C TYR A 62 -2.00 22.78 -13.58
N LEU A 63 -2.93 22.23 -12.77
CA LEU A 63 -4.30 21.91 -13.20
C LEU A 63 -5.07 23.10 -13.80
N ASN A 64 -4.75 24.33 -13.34
CA ASN A 64 -5.38 25.57 -13.83
C ASN A 64 -4.62 26.23 -14.99
N SER A 65 -3.55 25.60 -15.51
CA SER A 65 -2.83 26.14 -16.66
C SER A 65 -3.69 26.09 -17.92
N ASN A 66 -3.61 27.15 -18.73
CA ASN A 66 -4.26 27.15 -20.03
C ASN A 66 -3.68 25.99 -20.87
N LYS A 67 -4.54 25.20 -21.52
CA LYS A 67 -4.17 24.08 -22.39
C LYS A 67 -3.08 24.46 -23.40
N THR A 68 -3.17 25.63 -24.01
CA THR A 68 -2.20 26.17 -24.97
C THR A 68 -0.84 26.47 -24.33
N THR A 69 -0.81 26.79 -23.05
CA THR A 69 0.43 27.00 -22.28
C THR A 69 1.03 25.65 -21.91
N PHE A 70 0.21 24.70 -21.45
CA PHE A 70 0.67 23.36 -21.11
C PHE A 70 1.22 22.59 -22.32
N SER A 71 0.60 22.72 -23.49
CA SER A 71 1.05 22.06 -24.73
C SER A 71 2.40 22.55 -25.24
N ARG A 72 2.91 23.68 -24.71
CA ARG A 72 4.27 24.18 -24.96
C ARG A 72 5.32 23.57 -24.03
N LEU A 73 4.89 22.88 -22.96
CA LEU A 73 5.79 22.24 -22.01
C LEU A 73 6.49 21.05 -22.67
N LYS A 74 7.81 21.00 -22.52
CA LYS A 74 8.65 19.90 -22.98
C LYS A 74 9.50 19.42 -21.82
N VAL A 75 9.56 18.11 -21.62
CA VAL A 75 10.52 17.50 -20.69
C VAL A 75 11.64 16.89 -21.52
N PHE A 76 12.87 17.08 -21.08
CA PHE A 76 14.07 16.61 -21.76
C PHE A 76 14.78 15.55 -20.94
N GLY A 77 15.25 14.50 -21.61
CA GLY A 77 16.11 13.48 -21.05
C GLY A 77 17.29 13.21 -21.96
N ILE A 78 18.36 12.69 -21.40
CA ILE A 78 19.58 12.38 -22.16
C ILE A 78 19.79 10.87 -22.10
N GLN A 79 19.93 10.23 -23.26
CA GLN A 79 20.41 8.86 -23.34
C GLN A 79 21.81 8.85 -23.92
N CYS A 80 22.74 8.21 -23.21
CA CYS A 80 24.06 7.90 -23.74
C CYS A 80 24.09 6.43 -24.13
N VAL A 81 24.34 6.14 -25.41
CA VAL A 81 24.55 4.77 -25.89
C VAL A 81 25.94 4.71 -26.52
N LYS A 82 26.87 3.99 -25.86
CA LYS A 82 28.30 3.95 -26.22
C LYS A 82 28.92 5.35 -26.32
N THR A 83 29.08 5.85 -27.55
CA THR A 83 29.68 7.15 -27.90
C THR A 83 28.67 8.16 -28.42
N THR A 84 27.39 7.77 -28.54
CA THR A 84 26.31 8.61 -29.02
C THR A 84 25.54 9.17 -27.84
N VAL A 85 25.30 10.49 -27.87
CA VAL A 85 24.41 11.14 -26.93
C VAL A 85 23.15 11.54 -27.68
N THR A 86 22.01 11.12 -27.14
CA THR A 86 20.68 11.38 -27.70
C THR A 86 19.91 12.25 -26.71
N LEU A 87 19.51 13.43 -27.17
CA LEU A 87 18.54 14.24 -26.42
C LEU A 87 17.14 13.76 -26.81
N VAL A 88 16.41 13.29 -25.82
CA VAL A 88 15.02 12.86 -25.94
C VAL A 88 14.14 13.98 -25.40
N SER A 89 13.12 14.38 -26.14
CA SER A 89 12.10 15.31 -25.65
C SER A 89 10.72 14.68 -25.70
N VAL A 90 9.96 14.84 -24.63
CA VAL A 90 8.56 14.39 -24.53
C VAL A 90 7.66 15.60 -24.34
N SER A 91 6.58 15.65 -25.12
CA SER A 91 5.55 16.68 -25.03
C SER A 91 4.16 16.07 -25.20
N ALA A 92 3.14 16.74 -24.70
CA ALA A 92 1.74 16.34 -24.83
C ALA A 92 0.94 17.48 -25.48
N PRO A 93 0.92 17.58 -26.83
CA PRO A 93 0.09 18.54 -27.53
C PRO A 93 -1.39 18.16 -27.47
N ASP A 94 -2.22 18.98 -28.11
CA ASP A 94 -3.66 19.09 -27.83
C ASP A 94 -4.51 17.84 -28.11
N ASP A 95 -3.93 16.79 -28.72
CA ASP A 95 -4.59 15.52 -29.05
C ASP A 95 -4.50 14.46 -27.94
N GLY A 96 -3.83 14.77 -26.83
CA GLY A 96 -3.70 13.88 -25.69
C GLY A 96 -2.72 12.72 -25.90
N LYS A 97 -1.92 12.75 -26.97
CA LYS A 97 -0.85 11.78 -27.21
C LYS A 97 0.48 12.33 -26.72
N PHE A 98 1.37 11.44 -26.29
CA PHE A 98 2.76 11.80 -26.03
C PHE A 98 3.54 11.77 -27.34
N TYR A 99 4.29 12.83 -27.60
CA TYR A 99 5.18 12.93 -28.74
C TYR A 99 6.60 12.89 -28.23
N THR A 100 7.33 11.90 -28.70
CA THR A 100 8.75 11.74 -28.45
C THR A 100 9.52 12.20 -29.66
N VAL A 101 10.49 13.09 -29.46
CA VAL A 101 11.45 13.48 -30.50
C VAL A 101 12.84 13.12 -30.03
N HIS A 102 13.56 12.36 -30.85
CA HIS A 102 14.95 11.97 -30.61
C HIS A 102 15.89 12.82 -31.45
N HIS A 103 16.85 13.47 -30.81
CA HIS A 103 17.93 14.20 -31.46
C HIS A 103 19.25 13.49 -31.15
N ALA A 104 19.72 12.64 -32.07
CA ALA A 104 20.96 11.88 -31.92
C ALA A 104 22.14 12.64 -32.53
N HIS A 105 23.26 12.72 -31.80
CA HIS A 105 24.50 13.31 -32.32
C HIS A 105 25.69 12.33 -32.21
N PRO A 106 26.35 11.99 -33.33
CA PRO A 106 27.67 11.36 -33.29
C PRO A 106 28.73 12.41 -32.91
N LYS A 107 29.56 12.12 -31.91
CA LYS A 107 30.49 13.08 -31.25
C LYS A 107 31.22 14.05 -32.21
N SER A 108 31.08 15.35 -31.93
CA SER A 108 32.22 16.27 -31.80
C SER A 108 32.61 16.37 -30.31
N ARG A 109 33.89 16.67 -30.00
CA ARG A 109 34.48 16.58 -28.65
C ARG A 109 33.71 17.44 -27.63
N LEU A 110 33.04 16.80 -26.66
CA LEU A 110 32.57 17.45 -25.44
C LEU A 110 33.77 17.74 -24.52
N HIS A 111 34.03 19.01 -24.21
CA HIS A 111 34.87 19.41 -23.08
C HIS A 111 33.98 19.87 -21.93
N LEU A 112 33.96 19.11 -20.84
CA LEU A 112 33.39 19.52 -19.56
C LEU A 112 34.37 20.48 -18.89
N MET A 113 34.01 21.76 -18.81
CA MET A 113 34.61 22.72 -17.88
C MET A 113 33.53 23.20 -16.91
N HIS A 114 33.91 23.32 -15.64
CA HIS A 114 33.16 23.72 -14.45
C HIS A 114 31.79 24.38 -14.67
N ASP A 115 30.79 23.80 -13.98
CA ASP A 115 29.49 24.38 -13.61
C ASP A 115 28.84 25.25 -14.71
N ILE A 116 28.32 24.58 -15.75
CA ILE A 116 27.19 24.92 -16.64
C ILE A 116 27.37 24.10 -17.94
N ILE A 117 26.31 23.43 -18.44
CA ILE A 117 26.30 22.90 -19.81
C ILE A 117 26.18 24.10 -20.77
N CYS A 118 27.31 24.69 -21.15
CA CYS A 118 27.37 25.71 -22.20
C CYS A 118 27.75 25.08 -23.55
N PHE A 119 26.88 25.21 -24.54
CA PHE A 119 27.28 25.07 -25.94
C PHE A 119 28.03 26.34 -26.36
N HIS A 120 29.35 26.28 -26.49
CA HIS A 120 30.14 27.35 -27.10
C HIS A 120 30.45 27.00 -28.56
N TYR A 121 29.82 27.73 -29.48
CA TYR A 121 30.24 27.79 -30.88
C TYR A 121 31.04 29.08 -31.08
N LEU A 122 32.31 28.93 -31.45
CA LEU A 122 33.13 30.06 -31.89
C LEU A 122 32.73 30.43 -33.34
N ASN A 123 32.23 31.66 -33.45
CA ASN A 123 32.16 32.54 -34.62
C ASN A 123 31.17 32.26 -35.77
N TYR A 124 30.16 33.15 -35.79
CA TYR A 124 29.55 33.85 -36.93
C TYR A 124 28.66 33.10 -37.95
N TRP A 125 27.46 33.70 -38.10
CA TRP A 125 26.41 33.57 -39.13
C TRP A 125 25.21 32.64 -38.87
N HIS A 126 24.03 33.24 -39.02
CA HIS A 126 22.69 32.67 -39.03
C HIS A 126 22.57 31.45 -39.95
N ILE A 127 22.06 30.32 -39.43
CA ILE A 127 21.53 29.22 -40.26
C ILE A 127 20.27 28.64 -39.61
N CYS A 128 19.17 28.64 -40.36
CA CYS A 128 17.95 27.86 -40.09
C CYS A 128 18.25 26.37 -40.19
N TRP A 129 17.88 25.57 -39.19
CA TRP A 129 18.01 24.11 -39.28
C TRP A 129 16.79 23.48 -39.94
N TYR A 130 17.02 22.82 -41.07
CA TYR A 130 16.13 21.80 -41.63
C TYR A 130 16.48 20.48 -40.95
N VAL A 131 15.61 20.00 -40.06
CA VAL A 131 15.72 18.68 -39.44
C VAL A 131 14.60 17.82 -40.03
N GLN A 132 14.94 16.69 -40.65
CA GLN A 132 13.93 15.71 -41.02
C GLN A 132 13.46 14.98 -39.76
N PRO A 133 12.17 15.08 -39.38
CA PRO A 133 11.63 14.34 -38.25
C PRO A 133 11.41 12.88 -38.64
N LEU A 134 12.09 11.96 -37.97
CA LEU A 134 11.64 10.57 -37.88
C LEU A 134 10.48 10.54 -36.88
N LYS A 135 9.25 10.64 -37.38
CA LYS A 135 8.03 10.38 -36.60
C LYS A 135 7.84 8.87 -36.49
N SER A 136 8.21 8.27 -35.37
CA SER A 136 7.72 6.94 -35.00
C SER A 136 6.41 7.10 -34.24
N PHE A 137 5.39 6.36 -34.66
CA PHE A 137 4.11 6.24 -33.94
C PHE A 137 4.14 4.92 -33.19
N VAL A 138 4.07 4.96 -31.86
CA VAL A 138 3.80 3.77 -31.04
C VAL A 138 2.39 3.93 -30.50
N ASP A 139 1.49 3.05 -30.93
CA ASP A 139 0.12 2.96 -30.42
C ASP A 139 0.14 2.07 -29.17
N ILE A 140 -0.05 2.68 -27.99
CA ILE A 140 0.05 2.04 -26.67
C ILE A 140 -1.34 1.63 -26.15
N SER A 141 -2.38 1.60 -27.01
CA SER A 141 -3.78 1.42 -26.60
C SER A 141 -4.14 0.04 -26.00
N GLY A 142 -3.19 -0.90 -25.89
CA GLY A 142 -3.42 -2.25 -25.37
C GLY A 142 -2.71 -2.61 -24.05
N TYR A 143 -1.82 -1.76 -23.52
CA TYR A 143 -1.15 -2.06 -22.26
C TYR A 143 -1.96 -1.52 -21.08
N HIS A 144 -2.47 -2.44 -20.23
CA HIS A 144 -2.83 -2.11 -18.85
C HIS A 144 -1.56 -1.67 -18.13
N MET A 145 -1.23 -0.38 -18.23
CA MET A 145 -0.20 0.22 -17.39
C MET A 145 -0.74 0.27 -15.97
N ASP A 146 -0.24 -0.60 -15.11
CA ASP A 146 -0.27 -0.34 -13.68
C ASP A 146 0.34 1.05 -13.43
N PRO A 147 -0.21 1.85 -12.50
CA PRO A 147 0.32 3.18 -12.25
C PRO A 147 1.82 3.08 -11.98
N PRO A 148 2.63 3.98 -12.57
CA PRO A 148 4.08 3.93 -12.42
C PRO A 148 4.39 3.81 -10.94
N THR A 149 5.18 2.78 -10.61
CA THR A 149 5.77 2.48 -9.29
C THR A 149 5.53 3.63 -8.31
N TRP A 150 4.57 3.41 -7.39
CA TRP A 150 4.36 4.31 -6.25
C TRP A 150 5.74 4.72 -5.73
N LEU A 151 5.95 6.02 -5.50
CA LEU A 151 7.20 6.52 -4.93
C LEU A 151 7.50 5.64 -3.73
N ILE A 152 8.56 4.83 -3.86
CA ILE A 152 9.15 4.15 -2.73
C ILE A 152 9.54 5.29 -1.80
N GLN A 153 8.73 5.54 -0.77
CA GLN A 153 9.10 6.43 0.30
C GLN A 153 10.30 5.76 0.96
N THR A 154 11.48 6.28 0.63
CA THR A 154 12.73 5.78 1.15
C THR A 154 12.82 6.16 2.62
N LEU A 155 13.43 5.26 3.40
CA LEU A 155 13.63 5.36 4.85
C LEU A 155 14.25 6.68 5.35
N GLU A 156 14.82 7.50 4.46
CA GLU A 156 15.76 8.56 4.85
C GLU A 156 15.10 9.88 5.27
N ASN A 157 13.78 10.10 5.08
CA ASN A 157 13.15 11.39 5.38
C ASN A 157 11.72 11.35 5.95
N GLU A 158 11.21 10.19 6.39
CA GLU A 158 9.81 10.09 6.82
C GLU A 158 9.63 10.44 8.31
N PRO A 159 8.95 11.57 8.65
CA PRO A 159 8.70 11.96 10.04
C PRO A 159 7.96 10.87 10.83
N ALA A 160 7.12 10.09 10.14
CA ALA A 160 6.38 8.95 10.69
C ALA A 160 7.30 7.90 11.32
N LEU A 161 8.55 7.74 10.85
CA LEU A 161 9.50 6.80 11.45
C LEU A 161 9.93 7.22 12.86
N ASN A 162 9.87 8.51 13.20
CA ASN A 162 10.27 9.00 14.52
C ASN A 162 9.09 9.12 15.49
N GLN A 163 7.86 8.86 15.04
CA GLN A 163 6.70 8.93 15.91
C GLN A 163 6.69 7.72 16.87
N PRO A 164 6.53 7.95 18.19
CA PRO A 164 6.32 6.87 19.13
C PRO A 164 4.92 6.27 18.95
N SER A 165 4.72 5.05 19.42
CA SER A 165 3.37 4.46 19.50
C SER A 165 2.46 5.32 20.36
N ILE A 166 1.19 5.43 19.97
CA ILE A 166 0.15 6.08 20.78
C ILE A 166 -0.18 5.28 22.06
N PHE A 167 0.16 3.98 22.08
CA PHE A 167 -0.03 3.15 23.26
C PHE A 167 1.13 3.35 24.23
N GLN A 168 0.82 3.62 25.50
CA GLN A 168 1.83 3.70 26.56
C GLN A 168 2.20 2.31 27.08
N ALA A 169 3.46 2.08 27.48
CA ALA A 169 3.91 0.78 27.99
C ALA A 169 3.10 0.27 29.21
N THR A 170 2.61 1.21 30.02
CA THR A 170 1.78 0.95 31.21
C THR A 170 0.48 0.20 30.88
N VAL A 171 -0.09 0.38 29.68
CA VAL A 171 -1.37 -0.26 29.32
C VAL A 171 -1.24 -1.77 29.09
N PHE A 172 -0.01 -2.26 28.89
CA PHE A 172 0.32 -3.69 28.74
C PHE A 172 0.83 -4.33 30.03
N SER A 173 0.95 -3.55 31.11
CA SER A 173 1.35 -4.08 32.41
C SER A 173 0.31 -5.06 32.95
N LYS A 174 0.77 -6.12 33.63
CA LYS A 174 -0.10 -7.07 34.36
C LYS A 174 -0.95 -6.39 35.44
N GLN A 175 -0.60 -5.16 35.83
CA GLN A 175 -1.32 -4.36 36.82
C GLN A 175 -2.47 -3.56 36.21
N ASN A 176 -2.57 -3.46 34.88
CA ASN A 176 -3.65 -2.73 34.22
C ASN A 176 -4.94 -3.59 34.23
N PRO A 177 -6.05 -3.13 34.83
CA PRO A 177 -7.32 -3.85 34.84
C PRO A 177 -7.96 -3.97 33.43
N GLN A 178 -7.61 -3.09 32.49
CA GLN A 178 -8.00 -3.17 31.08
C GLN A 178 -6.79 -3.57 30.22
N GLN A 179 -6.31 -4.79 30.44
CA GLN A 179 -5.06 -5.24 29.82
C GLN A 179 -5.22 -5.42 28.30
N TYR A 180 -4.47 -4.62 27.55
CA TYR A 180 -4.34 -4.82 26.11
C TYR A 180 -3.47 -6.06 25.84
N PRO A 181 -3.84 -6.94 24.89
CA PRO A 181 -3.12 -8.19 24.66
C PRO A 181 -1.77 -7.91 23.97
N PRO A 182 -0.63 -8.30 24.56
CA PRO A 182 0.66 -8.24 23.88
C PRO A 182 0.67 -9.18 22.65
N ALA A 183 1.60 -8.93 21.75
CA ALA A 183 1.78 -9.70 20.52
C ALA A 183 3.24 -10.13 20.33
N THR A 184 3.40 -11.20 19.55
CA THR A 184 4.69 -11.64 19.02
C THR A 184 4.83 -11.20 17.58
N ALA A 185 5.90 -10.49 17.24
CA ALA A 185 6.23 -10.19 15.84
C ALA A 185 7.03 -11.33 15.22
N ILE A 186 6.65 -11.76 14.03
CA ILE A 186 7.33 -12.78 13.22
C ILE A 186 7.84 -12.07 11.97
N ILE A 187 9.13 -11.80 11.94
CA ILE A 187 9.79 -11.10 10.84
C ILE A 187 10.49 -12.11 9.96
N ASN A 188 10.07 -12.15 8.71
CA ASN A 188 10.63 -13.03 7.72
C ASN A 188 11.76 -12.29 7.00
N ARG A 189 12.99 -12.74 7.23
CA ARG A 189 14.17 -12.13 6.62
C ARG A 189 14.42 -12.73 5.25
N VAL A 190 14.26 -11.90 4.23
CA VAL A 190 14.46 -12.24 2.81
C VAL A 190 15.51 -11.34 2.15
N ASP A 191 15.85 -10.19 2.74
CA ASP A 191 16.92 -9.33 2.26
C ASP A 191 18.31 -9.92 2.57
N ASN A 192 19.17 -9.95 1.55
CA ASN A 192 20.57 -10.37 1.66
C ASN A 192 21.41 -9.38 2.49
N SER A 193 20.91 -8.16 2.74
CA SER A 193 21.52 -7.19 3.64
C SER A 193 20.96 -7.30 5.07
N ASP A 194 21.78 -6.98 6.07
CA ASP A 194 21.30 -6.93 7.47
C ASP A 194 20.54 -5.62 7.77
N GLY A 195 20.60 -4.64 6.86
CA GLY A 195 19.99 -3.33 7.10
C GLY A 195 18.47 -3.39 7.19
N GLY A 196 17.81 -4.21 6.36
CA GLY A 196 16.34 -4.30 6.33
C GLY A 196 15.80 -4.81 7.66
N ILE A 197 16.38 -5.91 8.13
CA ILE A 197 16.00 -6.53 9.41
C ILE A 197 16.33 -5.61 10.61
N ILE A 198 17.46 -4.90 10.59
CA ILE A 198 17.80 -3.93 11.65
C ILE A 198 16.76 -2.80 11.70
N HIS A 199 16.36 -2.24 10.56
CA HIS A 199 15.31 -1.21 10.53
C HIS A 199 13.96 -1.76 11.01
N ALA A 200 13.58 -2.97 10.60
CA ALA A 200 12.35 -3.61 11.05
C ALA A 200 12.31 -3.78 12.57
N ILE A 201 13.38 -4.27 13.17
CA ILE A 201 13.47 -4.44 14.63
C ILE A 201 13.42 -3.09 15.35
N ASN A 202 14.21 -2.11 14.88
CA ASN A 202 14.21 -0.78 15.47
C ASN A 202 12.85 -0.09 15.36
N HIS A 203 12.10 -0.36 14.29
CA HIS A 203 10.73 0.11 14.13
C HIS A 203 9.77 -0.57 15.11
N LEU A 204 9.75 -1.90 15.15
CA LEU A 204 8.83 -2.68 15.97
C LEU A 204 9.05 -2.49 17.47
N THR A 205 10.30 -2.31 17.90
CA THR A 205 10.63 -2.10 19.32
C THR A 205 10.12 -0.78 19.90
N LYS A 206 9.64 0.15 19.06
CA LYS A 206 8.96 1.39 19.49
C LYS A 206 7.52 1.13 19.97
N TYR A 207 6.93 0.00 19.59
CA TYR A 207 5.55 -0.33 19.88
C TYR A 207 5.47 -1.23 21.11
N PRO A 208 4.91 -0.74 22.24
CA PRO A 208 4.97 -1.47 23.51
C PRO A 208 4.11 -2.74 23.57
N PHE A 209 3.22 -2.95 22.60
CA PHE A 209 2.48 -4.21 22.46
C PHE A 209 3.36 -5.37 21.97
N PHE A 210 4.49 -5.11 21.32
CA PHE A 210 5.43 -6.17 20.97
C PHE A 210 6.32 -6.49 22.17
N LYS A 211 6.17 -7.71 22.69
CA LYS A 211 6.99 -8.21 23.81
C LYS A 211 7.94 -9.33 23.39
N GLU A 212 7.76 -9.85 22.18
CA GLU A 212 8.57 -10.92 21.59
C GLU A 212 8.69 -10.69 20.07
N ILE A 213 9.89 -10.92 19.52
CA ILE A 213 10.18 -10.86 18.09
C ILE A 213 10.91 -12.15 17.71
N PHE A 214 10.32 -12.93 16.80
CA PHE A 214 10.98 -14.04 16.13
C PHE A 214 11.40 -13.62 14.73
N ILE A 215 12.66 -13.87 14.40
CA ILE A 215 13.22 -13.59 13.10
C ILE A 215 13.41 -14.92 12.40
N TYR A 216 12.59 -15.18 11.39
CA TYR A 216 12.75 -16.36 10.56
C TYR A 216 13.71 -16.05 9.42
N ASN A 217 14.96 -16.50 9.55
CA ASN A 217 16.05 -16.17 8.64
C ASN A 217 16.06 -17.10 7.43
N GLN A 218 15.62 -16.61 6.26
CA GLN A 218 15.68 -17.37 5.02
C GLN A 218 17.03 -17.25 4.30
N VAL A 219 17.88 -16.30 4.72
CA VAL A 219 19.17 -16.02 4.10
C VAL A 219 20.27 -16.87 4.72
N LYS A 220 20.36 -18.12 4.25
CA LYS A 220 21.31 -19.13 4.76
C LYS A 220 22.78 -18.75 4.60
N SER A 221 23.10 -18.00 3.55
CA SER A 221 24.48 -17.56 3.27
C SER A 221 25.02 -16.62 4.33
N ARG A 222 24.14 -16.01 5.15
CA ARG A 222 24.47 -15.04 6.18
C ARG A 222 23.64 -15.28 7.44
N PRO A 223 24.03 -16.23 8.31
CA PRO A 223 23.38 -16.44 9.59
C PRO A 223 23.37 -15.15 10.41
N LEU A 224 22.23 -14.85 11.04
CA LEU A 224 22.05 -13.62 11.81
C LEU A 224 22.29 -13.89 13.28
N LYS A 225 23.18 -13.12 13.91
CA LYS A 225 23.43 -13.24 15.35
C LYS A 225 22.64 -12.19 16.11
N VAL A 226 22.01 -12.60 17.21
CA VAL A 226 21.15 -11.73 18.01
C VAL A 226 21.92 -10.52 18.54
N GLU A 227 23.21 -10.67 18.85
CA GLU A 227 24.06 -9.59 19.36
C GLU A 227 24.23 -8.44 18.35
N GLN A 228 24.09 -8.72 17.05
CA GLN A 228 24.17 -7.72 15.97
C GLN A 228 22.90 -6.87 15.87
N LEU A 229 21.83 -7.26 16.56
CA LEU A 229 20.53 -6.59 16.51
C LEU A 229 20.34 -5.59 17.63
N TYR A 230 21.16 -5.68 18.68
CA TYR A 230 21.17 -4.74 19.81
C TYR A 230 22.13 -3.56 19.56
N HIS A 231 21.93 -2.81 18.49
CA HIS A 231 22.68 -1.56 18.29
C HIS A 231 22.01 -0.41 19.07
N ASN A 232 22.76 0.26 19.95
CA ASN A 232 22.38 1.49 20.68
C ASN A 232 21.17 1.39 21.62
N LYS A 233 21.17 0.48 22.60
CA LYS A 233 20.23 0.57 23.74
C LYS A 233 20.91 1.04 25.02
N THR A 234 20.80 2.34 25.28
CA THR A 234 20.88 2.92 26.61
C THR A 234 19.47 2.97 27.20
N SER A 235 19.27 2.24 28.31
CA SER A 235 18.20 2.38 29.32
C SER A 235 16.74 1.98 29.01
N ASP A 236 16.24 1.07 29.86
CA ASP A 236 14.91 1.05 30.55
C ASP A 236 13.59 0.67 29.86
N TYR A 237 13.56 0.28 28.59
CA TYR A 237 12.35 -0.35 28.03
C TYR A 237 12.32 -1.85 28.33
N ASP A 238 11.23 -2.34 28.95
CA ASP A 238 10.89 -3.76 29.11
C ASP A 238 11.42 -4.58 27.93
N GLN A 239 12.44 -5.40 28.21
CA GLN A 239 13.30 -5.98 27.19
C GLN A 239 12.50 -6.87 26.24
N VAL A 240 12.18 -6.36 25.04
CA VAL A 240 11.60 -7.16 23.96
C VAL A 240 12.52 -8.34 23.68
N SER A 241 12.00 -9.56 23.85
CA SER A 241 12.75 -10.79 23.60
C SER A 241 12.93 -10.98 22.09
N ILE A 242 14.16 -11.15 21.62
CA ILE A 242 14.47 -11.37 20.20
C ILE A 242 15.07 -12.77 20.05
N GLN A 243 14.50 -13.58 19.15
CA GLN A 243 15.03 -14.89 18.82
C GLN A 243 15.17 -15.04 17.31
N VAL A 244 16.25 -15.67 16.85
CA VAL A 244 16.49 -15.97 15.43
C VAL A 244 16.27 -17.47 15.20
N ILE A 245 15.45 -17.79 14.21
CA ILE A 245 15.14 -19.14 13.76
C ILE A 245 15.65 -19.29 12.33
N GLU A 246 16.63 -20.15 12.13
CA GLU A 246 17.20 -20.39 10.80
C GLU A 246 16.26 -21.26 9.94
N ALA A 247 16.07 -20.86 8.68
CA ALA A 247 15.19 -21.58 7.78
C ALA A 247 15.74 -22.97 7.40
N ASN A 248 14.85 -23.95 7.32
CA ASN A 248 15.14 -25.28 6.80
C ASN A 248 14.59 -25.39 5.37
N ASP A 249 15.37 -25.98 4.44
CA ASP A 249 15.00 -26.07 3.00
C ASP A 249 13.72 -26.87 2.76
N SER A 250 13.33 -27.71 3.71
CA SER A 250 12.13 -28.54 3.64
C SER A 250 10.84 -27.79 3.99
N ILE A 251 10.91 -26.70 4.77
CA ILE A 251 9.75 -26.02 5.36
C ILE A 251 9.79 -24.49 5.17
N TYR A 252 10.44 -24.04 4.10
CA TYR A 252 10.74 -22.63 3.77
C TYR A 252 9.63 -21.64 4.20
N GLY A 253 8.52 -21.55 3.46
CA GLY A 253 7.41 -20.64 3.79
C GLY A 253 6.59 -21.06 5.03
N MET A 254 6.69 -22.31 5.47
CA MET A 254 5.98 -22.83 6.64
C MET A 254 6.60 -22.42 7.98
N GLY A 255 7.91 -22.18 8.03
CA GLY A 255 8.63 -21.96 9.28
C GLY A 255 8.16 -20.71 10.05
N LYS A 256 7.72 -19.65 9.36
CA LYS A 256 7.11 -18.47 10.01
C LYS A 256 5.81 -18.81 10.76
N PHE A 257 5.00 -19.71 10.21
CA PHE A 257 3.76 -20.18 10.87
C PHE A 257 4.08 -21.08 12.07
N ALA A 258 5.09 -21.94 11.95
CA ALA A 258 5.59 -22.72 13.09
C ALA A 258 6.11 -21.82 14.23
N ALA A 259 6.82 -20.74 13.89
CA ALA A 259 7.29 -19.75 14.85
C ALA A 259 6.13 -19.08 15.60
N CYS A 260 5.07 -18.66 14.89
CA CYS A 260 3.87 -18.15 15.54
C CYS A 260 3.17 -19.20 16.41
N ALA A 261 3.09 -20.46 15.96
CA ALA A 261 2.40 -21.52 16.68
C ALA A 261 3.03 -21.85 18.05
N VAL A 262 4.31 -21.54 18.24
CA VAL A 262 5.05 -21.71 19.51
C VAL A 262 5.33 -20.39 20.24
N ALA A 263 4.82 -19.26 19.73
CA ALA A 263 4.98 -17.95 20.33
C ALA A 263 4.42 -17.88 21.75
N SER A 264 5.01 -17.01 22.57
CA SER A 264 4.61 -16.83 23.97
C SER A 264 3.25 -16.14 24.12
N TYR A 265 2.84 -15.37 23.12
CA TYR A 265 1.62 -14.58 23.13
C TYR A 265 0.62 -15.11 22.10
N GLY A 266 -0.67 -15.10 22.44
CA GLY A 266 -1.74 -15.66 21.62
C GLY A 266 -2.06 -14.90 20.32
N LYS A 267 -1.29 -13.87 19.98
CA LYS A 267 -1.44 -13.05 18.78
C LYS A 267 -0.09 -12.84 18.10
N CYS A 268 -0.07 -13.06 16.80
CA CYS A 268 1.12 -12.93 15.97
C CYS A 268 0.96 -11.78 14.97
N TYR A 269 2.05 -11.07 14.71
CA TYR A 269 2.19 -10.09 13.63
C TYR A 269 3.20 -10.63 12.61
N PHE A 270 2.83 -10.67 11.32
CA PHE A 270 3.73 -11.10 10.25
C PHE A 270 4.17 -9.90 9.41
N GLN A 271 5.45 -9.86 9.02
CA GLN A 271 6.00 -8.88 8.06
C GLN A 271 7.31 -9.41 7.47
N ASP A 272 7.66 -8.97 6.26
CA ASP A 272 9.01 -9.16 5.72
C ASP A 272 9.94 -8.00 6.13
N ASP A 273 11.25 -8.21 6.01
CA ASP A 273 12.28 -7.20 6.32
C ASP A 273 12.54 -6.18 5.19
N LEU A 274 11.82 -6.29 4.07
CA LEU A 274 11.87 -5.33 2.96
C LEU A 274 10.94 -4.11 3.16
N TRP A 275 9.96 -4.24 4.05
CA TRP A 275 8.89 -3.27 4.25
C TRP A 275 8.89 -2.78 5.69
N LEU A 276 8.48 -1.53 5.92
CA LEU A 276 8.05 -1.05 7.21
C LEU A 276 6.62 -0.53 7.11
N ASN A 277 5.80 -0.92 8.08
CA ASN A 277 4.46 -0.40 8.22
C ASN A 277 4.44 0.67 9.32
N PRO A 278 4.34 1.97 8.98
CA PRO A 278 4.27 3.03 9.99
C PRO A 278 2.91 3.09 10.70
N TYR A 279 1.86 2.44 10.17
CA TYR A 279 0.49 2.47 10.67
C TYR A 279 0.15 1.30 11.61
N LEU A 280 1.14 0.83 12.38
CA LEU A 280 1.02 -0.33 13.27
C LEU A 280 0.03 -0.13 14.41
N ASP A 281 -0.12 1.09 14.94
CA ASP A 281 -1.09 1.38 15.99
C ASP A 281 -2.53 1.18 15.49
N SER A 282 -2.83 1.66 14.28
CA SER A 282 -4.13 1.45 13.64
C SER A 282 -4.38 -0.03 13.37
N LEU A 283 -3.38 -0.73 12.83
CA LEU A 283 -3.48 -2.15 12.52
C LEU A 283 -3.67 -3.00 13.80
N TYR A 284 -2.94 -2.68 14.86
CA TYR A 284 -3.06 -3.33 16.17
C TYR A 284 -4.44 -3.08 16.77
N THR A 285 -4.95 -1.84 16.70
CA THR A 285 -6.30 -1.48 17.16
C THR A 285 -7.38 -2.31 16.47
N HIS A 286 -7.32 -2.47 15.14
CA HIS A 286 -8.24 -3.35 14.42
C HIS A 286 -8.10 -4.82 14.85
N SER A 287 -6.87 -5.30 15.06
CA SER A 287 -6.65 -6.68 15.54
C SER A 287 -7.21 -6.93 16.93
N PHE A 288 -7.21 -5.91 17.79
CA PHE A 288 -7.77 -6.01 19.13
C PHE A 288 -9.30 -6.02 19.07
N ARG A 289 -9.86 -5.21 18.18
CA ARG A 289 -11.29 -5.09 17.97
C ARG A 289 -11.92 -6.35 17.36
N TYR A 290 -11.20 -6.98 16.43
CA TYR A 290 -11.63 -8.17 15.71
C TYR A 290 -10.58 -9.28 15.86
N PRO A 291 -10.45 -9.89 17.05
CA PRO A 291 -9.35 -10.79 17.39
C PRO A 291 -9.34 -12.10 16.58
N ASP A 292 -10.49 -12.49 16.02
CA ASP A 292 -10.65 -13.71 15.24
C ASP A 292 -10.42 -13.50 13.73
N HIS A 293 -10.30 -12.25 13.27
CA HIS A 293 -10.04 -11.92 11.88
C HIS A 293 -8.55 -11.86 11.57
N LEU A 294 -8.22 -12.21 10.32
CA LEU A 294 -6.93 -11.83 9.72
C LEU A 294 -6.98 -10.35 9.34
N ILE A 295 -6.33 -9.51 10.16
CA ILE A 295 -6.20 -8.07 9.89
C ILE A 295 -4.90 -7.82 9.15
N ALA A 296 -4.97 -7.42 7.89
CA ALA A 296 -3.79 -7.22 7.05
C ALA A 296 -3.74 -5.79 6.50
N ASN A 297 -2.54 -5.21 6.51
CA ASN A 297 -2.26 -4.02 5.74
C ASN A 297 -1.98 -4.40 4.28
N THR A 298 -2.48 -3.62 3.35
CA THR A 298 -2.15 -3.76 1.93
C THR A 298 -1.81 -2.41 1.33
N ARG A 299 -0.97 -2.43 0.30
CA ARG A 299 -0.63 -1.23 -0.44
C ARG A 299 -1.85 -0.71 -1.20
N PRO A 300 -2.04 0.61 -1.32
CA PRO A 300 -3.14 1.18 -2.08
C PRO A 300 -3.28 0.61 -3.51
N VAL A 301 -2.16 0.36 -4.18
CA VAL A 301 -2.13 -0.21 -5.54
C VAL A 301 -2.65 -1.67 -5.61
N ASN A 302 -2.48 -2.43 -4.53
CA ASN A 302 -2.87 -3.85 -4.45
C ASN A 302 -4.28 -4.03 -3.87
N TYR A 303 -4.83 -3.02 -3.19
CA TYR A 303 -6.08 -3.13 -2.46
C TYR A 303 -7.23 -3.61 -3.36
N VAL A 304 -7.41 -2.99 -4.53
CA VAL A 304 -8.50 -3.33 -5.45
C VAL A 304 -8.38 -4.77 -5.98
N ASP A 305 -7.16 -5.26 -6.22
CA ASP A 305 -6.93 -6.65 -6.61
C ASP A 305 -7.32 -7.60 -5.47
N TYR A 306 -6.91 -7.32 -4.24
CA TYR A 306 -7.19 -8.22 -3.10
C TYR A 306 -8.68 -8.21 -2.72
N MET A 307 -9.38 -7.10 -2.94
CA MET A 307 -10.84 -7.03 -2.84
C MET A 307 -11.53 -7.83 -3.95
N THR A 308 -10.95 -7.85 -5.15
CA THR A 308 -11.44 -8.65 -6.28
C THR A 308 -11.21 -10.13 -6.02
N TRP A 309 -10.09 -10.54 -5.42
CA TRP A 309 -9.75 -11.92 -5.09
C TRP A 309 -10.43 -12.43 -3.81
N ARG A 310 -11.75 -12.28 -3.80
CA ARG A 310 -12.67 -12.87 -2.84
C ARG A 310 -13.50 -13.93 -3.56
N PHE A 311 -13.57 -15.10 -2.97
CA PHE A 311 -14.22 -16.26 -3.57
C PHE A 311 -15.36 -16.70 -2.66
N SER A 312 -16.55 -16.86 -3.25
CA SER A 312 -17.73 -17.28 -2.51
C SER A 312 -18.44 -18.42 -3.21
N ASN A 313 -19.00 -19.32 -2.40
CA ASN A 313 -19.97 -20.32 -2.84
C ASN A 313 -20.82 -20.74 -1.64
N LYS A 314 -22.02 -20.18 -1.54
CA LYS A 314 -22.94 -20.39 -0.41
C LYS A 314 -23.37 -21.85 -0.27
N GLU A 315 -23.48 -22.60 -1.37
CA GLU A 315 -23.92 -24.01 -1.36
C GLU A 315 -22.95 -24.92 -0.59
N ILE A 316 -21.67 -24.54 -0.55
CA ILE A 316 -20.60 -25.31 0.11
C ILE A 316 -19.97 -24.54 1.28
N SER A 317 -20.55 -23.41 1.69
CA SER A 317 -20.01 -22.54 2.74
C SER A 317 -18.56 -22.08 2.47
N LEU A 318 -18.26 -21.72 1.20
CA LEU A 318 -17.01 -21.09 0.81
C LEU A 318 -17.16 -19.57 0.90
N HIS A 319 -16.28 -18.91 1.66
CA HIS A 319 -16.24 -17.45 1.83
C HIS A 319 -14.83 -17.03 2.21
N THR A 320 -13.96 -16.88 1.22
CA THR A 320 -12.53 -16.70 1.46
C THR A 320 -11.91 -15.62 0.59
N GLY A 321 -10.68 -15.20 0.90
CA GLY A 321 -9.97 -14.22 0.09
C GLY A 321 -8.45 -14.26 0.26
N TYR A 322 -7.78 -13.64 -0.71
CA TYR A 322 -6.33 -13.51 -0.68
C TYR A 322 -5.88 -12.24 0.06
N THR A 323 -4.80 -12.36 0.84
CA THR A 323 -4.02 -11.22 1.28
C THR A 323 -2.55 -11.59 1.44
N ASP A 324 -1.69 -10.59 1.25
CA ASP A 324 -0.25 -10.73 1.41
C ASP A 324 0.19 -10.31 2.81
N LEU A 325 0.77 -11.26 3.57
CA LEU A 325 1.20 -11.05 4.95
C LEU A 325 2.47 -10.19 5.07
N ARG A 326 3.22 -10.01 3.98
CA ARG A 326 4.55 -9.38 4.01
C ARG A 326 4.52 -7.90 4.36
N TYR A 327 3.36 -7.28 4.21
CA TYR A 327 3.09 -5.86 4.46
C TYR A 327 2.64 -5.54 5.89
N GLY A 328 2.53 -6.56 6.75
CA GLY A 328 2.02 -6.42 8.09
C GLY A 328 0.64 -7.03 8.23
N ALA A 329 0.54 -8.12 8.99
CA ALA A 329 -0.74 -8.77 9.27
C ALA A 329 -0.80 -9.33 10.69
N PHE A 330 -1.90 -9.05 11.41
CA PHE A 330 -2.20 -9.64 12.71
C PHE A 330 -3.18 -10.81 12.58
N ILE A 331 -2.93 -11.86 13.35
CA ILE A 331 -3.81 -13.02 13.45
C ILE A 331 -3.62 -13.72 14.80
N SER A 332 -4.62 -14.45 15.26
CA SER A 332 -4.48 -15.28 16.47
C SER A 332 -3.58 -16.49 16.22
N GLN A 333 -2.83 -16.86 17.27
CA GLN A 333 -1.99 -18.06 17.26
C GLN A 333 -2.81 -19.32 16.97
N GLN A 334 -4.04 -19.38 17.47
CA GLN A 334 -4.96 -20.50 17.24
C GLN A 334 -5.27 -20.70 15.75
N LYS A 335 -5.54 -19.64 15.00
CA LYS A 335 -5.80 -19.75 13.55
C LYS A 335 -4.57 -20.25 12.79
N VAL A 336 -3.36 -19.89 13.24
CA VAL A 336 -2.11 -20.43 12.67
C VAL A 336 -1.92 -21.91 13.01
N GLN A 337 -2.19 -22.33 14.24
CA GLN A 337 -2.15 -23.75 14.63
C GLN A 337 -3.16 -24.60 13.85
N ASN A 338 -4.36 -24.05 13.61
CA ASN A 338 -5.37 -24.69 12.76
C ASN A 338 -4.85 -24.84 11.32
N PHE A 339 -4.23 -23.81 10.75
CA PHE A 339 -3.63 -23.89 9.42
C PHE A 339 -2.53 -24.95 9.30
N LEU A 340 -1.66 -25.08 10.30
CA LEU A 340 -0.63 -26.14 10.33
C LEU A 340 -1.27 -27.53 10.37
N SER A 341 -2.37 -27.68 11.11
CA SER A 341 -3.14 -28.93 11.19
C SER A 341 -3.81 -29.27 9.86
N GLN A 342 -4.46 -28.28 9.23
CA GLN A 342 -5.06 -28.39 7.88
C GLN A 342 -4.01 -28.83 6.86
N SER A 343 -2.84 -28.20 6.85
CA SER A 343 -1.75 -28.49 5.93
C SER A 343 -1.21 -29.91 6.07
N SER A 344 -1.13 -30.40 7.30
CA SER A 344 -0.71 -31.77 7.60
C SER A 344 -1.76 -32.79 7.12
N MET A 345 -3.05 -32.49 7.28
CA MET A 345 -4.15 -33.37 6.88
C MET A 345 -4.37 -33.44 5.37
N GLN A 346 -4.21 -32.32 4.67
CA GLN A 346 -4.34 -32.26 3.21
C GLN A 346 -3.14 -32.92 2.48
N GLY A 347 -2.08 -33.28 3.21
CA GLY A 347 -0.91 -33.94 2.62
C GLY A 347 -0.22 -33.09 1.57
N LEU A 348 -0.10 -31.78 1.81
CA LEU A 348 0.55 -30.87 0.86
C LEU A 348 1.98 -31.34 0.56
N SER A 349 2.34 -31.37 -0.73
CA SER A 349 3.70 -31.70 -1.14
C SER A 349 4.70 -30.71 -0.56
N ALA A 350 5.97 -31.13 -0.43
CA ALA A 350 7.04 -30.23 0.04
C ALA A 350 7.15 -28.94 -0.80
N SER A 351 6.86 -29.00 -2.11
CA SER A 351 6.82 -27.82 -2.98
C SER A 351 5.69 -26.84 -2.61
N LYS A 352 4.50 -27.33 -2.26
CA LYS A 352 3.37 -26.49 -1.83
C LYS A 352 3.59 -25.92 -0.43
N LEU A 353 4.21 -26.70 0.47
CA LEU A 353 4.59 -26.20 1.81
C LEU A 353 5.60 -25.04 1.76
N ARG A 354 6.46 -24.99 0.74
CA ARG A 354 7.34 -23.83 0.52
C ARG A 354 6.58 -22.54 0.18
N LEU A 355 5.37 -22.67 -0.36
CA LEU A 355 4.50 -21.61 -0.83
C LEU A 355 3.30 -21.39 0.11
N ALA A 356 3.38 -21.89 1.34
CA ALA A 356 2.29 -21.88 2.32
C ALA A 356 1.69 -20.48 2.60
N GLU A 357 2.45 -19.41 2.37
CA GLU A 357 1.94 -18.04 2.52
C GLU A 357 0.79 -17.70 1.59
N PHE A 358 0.76 -18.27 0.37
CA PHE A 358 -0.33 -18.05 -0.59
C PHE A 358 -1.60 -18.84 -0.23
N TYR A 359 -1.44 -19.89 0.56
CA TYR A 359 -2.53 -20.77 1.00
C TYR A 359 -3.17 -20.24 2.27
N PHE A 360 -2.37 -19.64 3.16
CA PHE A 360 -2.77 -19.30 4.51
C PHE A 360 -4.09 -18.53 4.58
N SER A 361 -4.18 -17.37 3.92
CA SER A 361 -5.39 -16.54 4.02
C SER A 361 -6.61 -17.22 3.41
N ILE A 362 -6.41 -17.95 2.31
CA ILE A 362 -7.48 -18.67 1.61
C ILE A 362 -8.01 -19.79 2.50
N TRP A 363 -7.13 -20.52 3.18
CA TRP A 363 -7.48 -21.68 4.00
C TRP A 363 -8.04 -21.33 5.38
N LEU A 364 -8.06 -20.05 5.77
CA LEU A 364 -8.88 -19.61 6.89
C LEU A 364 -10.38 -19.74 6.59
N ASN A 365 -10.76 -19.83 5.31
CA ASN A 365 -12.13 -19.74 4.83
C ASN A 365 -12.87 -18.54 5.45
N GLN A 366 -12.23 -17.38 5.42
CA GLN A 366 -12.76 -16.10 5.90
C GLN A 366 -12.26 -14.99 5.00
N TYR A 367 -13.08 -13.95 4.79
CA TYR A 367 -12.61 -12.75 4.09
C TYR A 367 -11.60 -11.98 4.97
N PRO A 368 -10.36 -11.73 4.50
CA PRO A 368 -9.40 -10.91 5.23
C PRO A 368 -9.94 -9.51 5.48
N TYR A 369 -9.63 -8.94 6.64
CA TYR A 369 -9.90 -7.53 6.94
C TYR A 369 -8.72 -6.71 6.42
N LEU A 370 -8.93 -5.99 5.31
CA LEU A 370 -7.87 -5.24 4.64
C LEU A 370 -7.89 -3.78 5.06
N VAL A 371 -6.74 -3.26 5.47
CA VAL A 371 -6.51 -1.83 5.71
C VAL A 371 -5.55 -1.31 4.65
N SER A 372 -5.90 -0.20 3.99
CA SER A 372 -5.13 0.35 2.86
C SER A 372 -4.27 1.54 3.28
N ASN A 373 -2.98 1.30 3.54
CA ASN A 373 -2.03 2.35 3.90
C ASN A 373 -0.72 2.22 3.11
N PRO A 374 0.00 3.33 2.87
CA PRO A 374 1.30 3.28 2.23
C PRO A 374 2.30 2.58 3.14
N LEU A 375 3.32 2.01 2.52
CA LEU A 375 4.39 1.30 3.19
C LEU A 375 5.71 1.97 2.84
N LEU A 376 6.62 1.98 3.80
CA LEU A 376 7.98 2.41 3.54
C LEU A 376 8.75 1.20 3.04
N SER A 377 9.43 1.38 1.92
CA SER A 377 10.28 0.35 1.37
C SER A 377 11.71 0.65 1.76
N SER A 378 12.49 -0.40 2.03
CA SER A 378 13.92 -0.25 2.32
C SER A 378 14.75 0.25 1.13
N GLY A 379 14.14 0.48 -0.06
CA GLY A 379 14.79 1.02 -1.26
C GLY A 379 15.84 0.10 -1.90
N ARG A 380 16.12 -1.08 -1.34
CA ARG A 380 17.13 -2.04 -1.78
C ARG A 380 16.62 -3.08 -2.79
N ASP A 381 17.50 -3.48 -3.71
CA ASP A 381 17.27 -4.29 -4.93
C ASP A 381 16.47 -5.61 -4.81
N GLY A 382 16.12 -6.08 -3.61
CA GLY A 382 15.26 -7.25 -3.39
C GLY A 382 13.82 -7.11 -3.88
N PHE A 383 13.35 -5.87 -4.14
CA PHE A 383 11.97 -5.58 -4.58
C PHE A 383 11.55 -6.34 -5.84
N LYS A 384 12.46 -6.52 -6.80
CA LYS A 384 12.12 -7.06 -8.13
C LYS A 384 11.74 -8.54 -8.10
N ASN A 385 12.35 -9.32 -7.21
CA ASN A 385 12.16 -10.78 -7.20
C ASN A 385 11.07 -11.26 -6.24
N VAL A 386 10.55 -10.39 -5.36
CA VAL A 386 9.65 -10.80 -4.28
C VAL A 386 8.25 -10.18 -4.43
N ASP A 387 8.08 -9.02 -5.06
CA ASP A 387 6.77 -8.35 -5.14
C ASP A 387 5.68 -9.21 -5.83
N THR A 388 4.48 -9.26 -5.23
CA THR A 388 3.24 -9.75 -5.87
C THR A 388 3.02 -9.23 -7.28
N VAL A 389 3.38 -7.98 -7.56
CA VAL A 389 3.22 -7.36 -8.89
C VAL A 389 4.16 -8.03 -9.90
N ASN A 390 5.41 -8.29 -9.50
CA ASN A 390 6.41 -8.92 -10.36
C ASN A 390 6.21 -10.44 -10.51
N ASN A 391 5.58 -11.07 -9.52
CA ASN A 391 5.31 -12.51 -9.49
C ASN A 391 3.83 -12.86 -9.70
N ARG A 392 3.03 -11.96 -10.29
CA ARG A 392 1.57 -12.10 -10.37
C ARG A 392 1.11 -13.47 -10.88
N ALA A 393 1.74 -13.98 -11.95
CA ALA A 393 1.39 -15.29 -12.52
C ALA A 393 1.57 -16.45 -11.51
N LEU A 394 2.64 -16.43 -10.71
CA LEU A 394 2.86 -17.43 -9.67
C LEU A 394 1.81 -17.29 -8.54
N VAL A 395 1.52 -16.05 -8.15
CA VAL A 395 0.49 -15.76 -7.12
C VAL A 395 -0.87 -16.26 -7.59
N GLU A 396 -1.29 -15.92 -8.81
CA GLU A 396 -2.54 -16.39 -9.42
C GLU A 396 -2.63 -17.91 -9.47
N GLN A 397 -1.55 -18.58 -9.88
CA GLN A 397 -1.50 -20.03 -9.89
C GLN A 397 -1.66 -20.63 -8.49
N CYS A 398 -0.95 -20.09 -7.50
CA CYS A 398 -1.02 -20.58 -6.11
C CYS A 398 -2.38 -20.31 -5.47
N MET A 399 -2.97 -19.13 -5.74
CA MET A 399 -4.31 -18.78 -5.26
C MET A 399 -5.36 -19.74 -5.84
N TYR A 400 -5.32 -19.99 -7.15
CA TYR A 400 -6.25 -20.91 -7.80
C TYR A 400 -6.14 -22.32 -7.24
N ASP A 401 -4.93 -22.84 -7.07
CA ASP A 401 -4.67 -24.15 -6.47
C ASP A 401 -5.20 -24.20 -5.01
N ALA A 402 -4.91 -23.18 -4.22
CA ALA A 402 -5.36 -23.09 -2.83
C ALA A 402 -6.90 -23.09 -2.70
N VAL A 403 -7.60 -22.27 -3.49
CA VAL A 403 -9.08 -22.20 -3.45
C VAL A 403 -9.73 -23.45 -4.03
N SER A 404 -9.14 -24.06 -5.07
CA SER A 404 -9.66 -25.31 -5.65
C SER A 404 -9.53 -26.48 -4.67
N ILE A 405 -8.44 -26.56 -3.89
CA ILE A 405 -8.29 -27.59 -2.84
C ILE A 405 -9.30 -27.35 -1.72
N LEU A 406 -9.51 -26.09 -1.33
CA LEU A 406 -10.50 -25.73 -0.32
C LEU A 406 -11.92 -26.09 -0.76
N GLU A 407 -12.32 -25.74 -1.99
CA GLU A 407 -13.62 -26.09 -2.58
C GLU A 407 -13.85 -27.60 -2.53
N ASN A 408 -12.89 -28.38 -3.04
CA ASN A 408 -12.99 -29.85 -3.03
C ASN A 408 -13.07 -30.42 -1.62
N THR A 409 -12.37 -29.81 -0.66
CA THR A 409 -12.44 -30.24 0.73
C THR A 409 -13.84 -29.98 1.30
N LEU A 410 -14.37 -28.77 1.15
CA LEU A 410 -15.70 -28.40 1.65
C LEU A 410 -16.82 -29.27 1.04
N ILE A 411 -16.73 -29.60 -0.25
CA ILE A 411 -17.66 -30.52 -0.93
C ILE A 411 -17.60 -31.93 -0.32
N ASN A 412 -16.41 -32.43 0.00
CA ASN A 412 -16.26 -33.77 0.55
C ASN A 412 -16.72 -33.84 2.01
N THR A 413 -16.45 -32.81 2.82
CA THR A 413 -16.83 -32.77 4.24
C THR A 413 -18.33 -32.61 4.44
N SER A 414 -19.07 -31.99 3.50
CA SER A 414 -20.53 -31.90 3.58
C SER A 414 -21.24 -33.26 3.44
N SER A 415 -20.53 -34.28 2.94
CA SER A 415 -21.05 -35.64 2.76
C SER A 415 -20.72 -36.63 3.88
N MET A 416 -19.87 -36.25 4.85
CA MET A 416 -19.42 -37.15 5.93
C MET A 416 -19.58 -36.48 7.31
N GLU A 417 -20.58 -36.90 8.08
CA GLU A 417 -21.01 -36.30 9.36
C GLU A 417 -19.99 -36.41 10.53
N GLU A 418 -18.85 -37.11 10.38
CA GLU A 418 -17.99 -37.48 11.52
C GLU A 418 -16.53 -37.00 11.48
N ARG A 419 -16.10 -36.16 10.51
CA ARG A 419 -14.75 -35.57 10.56
C ARG A 419 -14.80 -34.20 11.22
N SER A 420 -13.92 -33.95 12.19
CA SER A 420 -13.72 -32.63 12.78
C SER A 420 -13.58 -31.58 11.68
N ASP A 421 -14.51 -30.62 11.64
CA ASP A 421 -14.55 -29.61 10.59
C ASP A 421 -13.33 -28.71 10.73
N TYR A 422 -12.30 -28.94 9.90
CA TYR A 422 -11.03 -28.19 9.99
C TYR A 422 -11.15 -26.78 9.42
N PHE A 423 -12.20 -26.51 8.65
CA PHE A 423 -12.46 -25.22 8.01
C PHE A 423 -13.72 -24.60 8.59
N GLU A 424 -13.64 -23.32 8.91
CA GLU A 424 -14.79 -22.56 9.43
C GLU A 424 -15.86 -22.44 8.35
N LYS A 425 -17.08 -22.93 8.60
CA LYS A 425 -18.20 -22.82 7.66
C LYS A 425 -19.08 -21.59 7.85
N GLY A 426 -19.00 -20.94 9.01
CA GLY A 426 -19.70 -19.67 9.25
C GLY A 426 -18.78 -18.48 8.96
N GLU A 427 -19.30 -17.43 8.32
CA GLU A 427 -18.60 -16.15 8.23
C GLU A 427 -18.52 -15.51 9.63
N ILE A 428 -17.33 -15.08 10.03
CA ILE A 428 -17.11 -14.41 11.31
C ILE A 428 -17.46 -12.93 11.18
N GLY A 429 -18.34 -12.46 12.07
CA GLY A 429 -18.78 -11.07 12.11
C GLY A 429 -17.68 -10.10 12.60
N PRO A 430 -17.58 -8.89 12.06
CA PRO A 430 -18.56 -8.28 11.17
C PRO A 430 -18.39 -8.76 9.71
N PRO A 431 -19.51 -8.98 8.99
CA PRO A 431 -19.49 -9.29 7.58
C PRO A 431 -18.89 -8.12 6.79
N THR A 432 -18.43 -8.39 5.58
CA THR A 432 -17.70 -7.40 4.76
C THR A 432 -18.40 -6.05 4.60
N GLY A 433 -19.73 -6.01 4.52
CA GLY A 433 -20.52 -4.77 4.42
C GLY A 433 -20.62 -3.96 5.72
N GLU A 434 -20.38 -4.58 6.87
CA GLU A 434 -20.42 -3.94 8.19
C GLU A 434 -19.02 -3.53 8.68
N ARG A 435 -17.96 -3.81 7.89
CA ARG A 435 -16.58 -3.45 8.23
C ARG A 435 -16.34 -1.96 8.01
N ASP A 436 -15.46 -1.41 8.85
CA ASP A 436 -15.14 0.03 8.85
C ASP A 436 -14.44 0.49 7.57
N VAL A 437 -13.74 -0.44 6.92
CA VAL A 437 -13.11 -0.23 5.62
C VAL A 437 -13.94 -0.96 4.58
N SER A 438 -14.96 -0.28 4.07
CA SER A 438 -15.74 -0.76 2.93
C SER A 438 -15.39 0.06 1.70
N MET A 439 -15.03 -0.63 0.63
CA MET A 439 -15.31 -0.08 -0.69
C MET A 439 -16.78 -0.38 -0.99
N PRO A 440 -17.44 0.40 -1.86
CA PRO A 440 -18.67 -0.04 -2.51
C PRO A 440 -18.31 -1.19 -3.44
N VAL A 441 -18.07 -2.36 -2.86
CA VAL A 441 -18.19 -3.63 -3.55
C VAL A 441 -19.69 -3.91 -3.54
N PRO A 442 -20.29 -4.31 -4.67
CA PRO A 442 -21.66 -4.78 -4.67
C PRO A 442 -21.84 -5.80 -3.54
N ASP A 443 -22.93 -5.66 -2.79
CA ASP A 443 -23.21 -6.45 -1.59
C ASP A 443 -22.89 -7.94 -1.80
N ALA A 444 -22.44 -8.62 -0.73
CA ALA A 444 -22.13 -10.06 -0.67
C ALA A 444 -23.26 -11.00 -1.16
N GLU A 445 -24.42 -10.45 -1.51
CA GLU A 445 -25.49 -11.17 -2.21
C GLU A 445 -25.22 -11.41 -3.71
N ASN A 446 -24.33 -10.63 -4.34
CA ASN A 446 -24.00 -10.73 -5.77
C ASN A 446 -22.55 -11.20 -6.05
N ASP A 447 -21.89 -11.84 -5.08
CA ASP A 447 -20.57 -12.41 -5.31
C ASP A 447 -20.61 -13.45 -6.44
N ILE A 448 -19.60 -13.41 -7.32
CA ILE A 448 -19.44 -14.41 -8.37
C ILE A 448 -19.24 -15.78 -7.73
N LEU A 449 -20.15 -16.69 -8.05
CA LEU A 449 -20.09 -18.07 -7.61
C LEU A 449 -18.80 -18.71 -8.12
N PHE A 450 -17.86 -18.97 -7.22
CA PHE A 450 -16.64 -19.67 -7.56
C PHE A 450 -16.93 -21.17 -7.71
N SER A 451 -16.49 -21.74 -8.83
CA SER A 451 -16.30 -23.18 -8.95
C SER A 451 -15.14 -23.52 -9.87
N SER A 452 -14.26 -24.41 -9.43
CA SER A 452 -13.14 -24.94 -10.23
C SER A 452 -13.60 -25.73 -11.47
N LYS A 453 -14.90 -26.08 -11.58
CA LYS A 453 -15.49 -26.67 -12.79
C LYS A 453 -15.75 -25.65 -13.90
N SER A 454 -16.05 -24.40 -13.55
CA SER A 454 -16.41 -23.33 -14.49
C SER A 454 -15.28 -22.31 -14.69
N ILE A 455 -14.42 -22.16 -13.69
CA ILE A 455 -13.34 -21.18 -13.65
C ILE A 455 -12.03 -21.95 -13.61
N ALA A 456 -11.18 -21.79 -14.62
CA ALA A 456 -9.94 -22.56 -14.78
C ALA A 456 -8.70 -21.87 -14.17
N ASN A 457 -8.76 -20.56 -13.92
CA ASN A 457 -7.68 -19.76 -13.33
C ASN A 457 -8.21 -18.41 -12.81
N ILE A 458 -7.36 -17.68 -12.08
CA ILE A 458 -7.71 -16.37 -11.51
C ILE A 458 -7.95 -15.31 -12.57
N SER A 459 -7.19 -15.29 -13.67
CA SER A 459 -7.40 -14.29 -14.72
C SER A 459 -8.79 -14.44 -15.38
N GLN A 460 -9.30 -15.67 -15.51
CA GLN A 460 -10.68 -15.93 -15.93
C GLN A 460 -11.69 -15.42 -14.89
N PHE A 461 -11.45 -15.69 -13.60
CA PHE A 461 -12.28 -15.17 -12.52
C PHE A 461 -12.37 -13.63 -12.57
N GLU A 462 -11.24 -12.94 -12.71
CA GLU A 462 -11.17 -11.48 -12.85
C GLU A 462 -11.94 -10.98 -14.09
N SER A 463 -11.88 -11.70 -15.20
CA SER A 463 -12.63 -11.35 -16.41
C SER A 463 -14.14 -11.40 -16.15
N ILE A 464 -14.62 -12.46 -15.49
CA ILE A 464 -16.02 -12.59 -15.08
C ILE A 464 -16.37 -11.46 -14.10
N TYR A 465 -15.51 -11.18 -13.13
CA TYR A 465 -15.68 -10.07 -12.17
C TYR A 465 -15.87 -8.72 -12.83
N ASN A 466 -14.99 -8.39 -13.78
CA ASN A 466 -15.05 -7.15 -14.52
C ASN A 466 -16.28 -7.06 -15.44
N GLN A 467 -16.77 -8.19 -15.96
CA GLN A 467 -17.97 -8.25 -16.79
C GLN A 467 -19.25 -8.07 -15.95
N THR A 468 -19.37 -8.80 -14.84
CA THR A 468 -20.55 -8.80 -13.96
C THR A 468 -20.74 -7.47 -13.27
N HIS A 469 -19.68 -6.90 -12.70
CA HIS A 469 -19.77 -5.67 -11.92
C HIS A 469 -19.61 -4.42 -12.79
N GLY A 470 -19.20 -4.57 -14.06
CA GLY A 470 -19.00 -3.48 -15.01
C GLY A 470 -17.79 -2.59 -14.66
N ARG A 471 -17.17 -1.98 -15.68
CA ARG A 471 -16.04 -1.05 -15.52
C ARG A 471 -16.35 0.22 -14.69
N ASN A 472 -17.63 0.47 -14.36
CA ASN A 472 -18.08 1.69 -13.69
C ASN A 472 -18.35 1.51 -12.20
N SER A 473 -18.45 0.28 -11.66
CA SER A 473 -18.69 0.06 -10.22
C SER A 473 -17.40 0.03 -9.40
N LEU A 474 -16.29 -0.44 -9.99
CA LEU A 474 -14.99 -0.47 -9.34
C LEU A 474 -14.25 0.84 -9.56
N LEU A 475 -13.74 1.42 -8.47
CA LEU A 475 -12.70 2.44 -8.59
C LEU A 475 -11.54 1.86 -9.42
N ARG A 476 -11.18 2.55 -10.50
CA ARG A 476 -9.98 2.20 -11.25
C ARG A 476 -8.80 2.19 -10.27
N LYS A 477 -7.96 1.14 -10.32
CA LYS A 477 -6.81 1.00 -9.39
C LYS A 477 -6.00 2.28 -9.19
N PRO A 478 -5.64 3.05 -10.24
CA PRO A 478 -4.91 4.30 -10.06
C PRO A 478 -5.69 5.32 -9.23
N SER A 479 -7.00 5.47 -9.51
CA SER A 479 -7.85 6.43 -8.80
C SER A 479 -7.98 6.08 -7.33
N PHE A 480 -8.12 4.79 -6.99
CA PHE A 480 -8.13 4.38 -5.58
C PHE A 480 -6.77 4.67 -4.94
N ALA A 481 -5.69 4.26 -5.59
CA ALA A 481 -4.34 4.38 -5.05
C ALA A 481 -3.95 5.83 -4.71
N TYR A 482 -4.43 6.83 -5.45
CA TYR A 482 -4.15 8.25 -5.17
C TYR A 482 -5.12 8.91 -4.17
N HIS A 483 -6.26 8.29 -3.87
CA HIS A 483 -7.34 8.91 -3.10
C HIS A 483 -7.89 8.00 -1.99
N THR A 484 -7.01 7.21 -1.38
CA THR A 484 -7.32 6.35 -0.25
C THR A 484 -7.68 7.12 1.02
N TYR A 485 -8.41 6.48 1.93
CA TYR A 485 -8.92 7.14 3.14
C TYR A 485 -7.83 7.67 4.08
N HIS A 486 -6.63 7.07 4.09
CA HIS A 486 -5.53 7.57 4.94
C HIS A 486 -5.15 9.03 4.62
N ASN A 487 -5.35 9.49 3.38
CA ASN A 487 -5.13 10.89 2.99
C ASN A 487 -6.08 11.86 3.70
N ALA A 488 -7.18 11.40 4.29
CA ALA A 488 -8.06 12.27 5.07
C ALA A 488 -7.54 12.49 6.50
N VAL A 489 -6.54 11.72 6.96
CA VAL A 489 -6.12 11.65 8.37
C VAL A 489 -4.60 11.63 8.54
N ASP A 490 -3.84 11.93 7.49
CA ASP A 490 -2.38 11.98 7.47
C ASP A 490 -1.81 13.34 7.92
N GLN A 491 -2.70 14.30 8.26
CA GLN A 491 -2.38 15.67 8.65
C GLN A 491 -1.79 16.53 7.53
N ASP A 492 -1.85 16.07 6.28
CA ASP A 492 -1.50 16.86 5.10
C ASP A 492 -2.78 17.39 4.44
N ILE A 493 -2.88 18.71 4.26
CA ILE A 493 -4.06 19.33 3.65
C ILE A 493 -4.05 19.25 2.12
N GLU A 494 -2.95 18.81 1.51
CA GLU A 494 -2.76 18.72 0.06
C GLU A 494 -3.06 17.31 -0.48
N THR A 495 -3.09 16.30 0.38
CA THR A 495 -3.56 14.95 0.05
C THR A 495 -5.05 14.87 0.38
N CYS A 496 -5.83 14.14 -0.43
CA CYS A 496 -7.26 14.01 -0.17
C CYS A 496 -7.77 12.60 -0.43
N TRP A 497 -8.64 12.13 0.46
CA TRP A 497 -9.57 11.04 0.18
C TRP A 497 -10.65 11.54 -0.77
N LYS A 498 -11.05 10.69 -1.72
CA LYS A 498 -12.13 11.00 -2.66
C LYS A 498 -13.11 9.84 -2.74
N THR A 499 -14.40 10.17 -2.66
CA THR A 499 -15.44 9.14 -2.78
C THR A 499 -15.54 8.63 -4.22
N PRO A 500 -15.75 7.32 -4.44
CA PRO A 500 -15.95 6.73 -5.77
C PRO A 500 -17.13 7.33 -6.54
N ARG A 501 -18.21 7.57 -5.81
CA ARG A 501 -19.49 8.09 -6.29
C ARG A 501 -19.87 9.30 -5.46
N ALA A 502 -20.82 10.08 -5.96
CA ALA A 502 -21.45 11.09 -5.14
C ALA A 502 -22.07 10.43 -3.89
N PRO A 503 -21.77 10.94 -2.68
CA PRO A 503 -22.40 10.43 -1.47
C PRO A 503 -23.91 10.57 -1.54
N LEU A 504 -24.59 9.52 -1.12
CA LEU A 504 -26.04 9.50 -0.92
C LEU A 504 -26.35 9.80 0.54
N THR A 505 -27.61 10.11 0.79
CA THR A 505 -28.18 10.15 2.13
C THR A 505 -27.83 8.85 2.86
N ASP A 506 -27.41 8.96 4.12
CA ASP A 506 -26.94 7.87 4.98
C ASP A 506 -25.55 7.28 4.68
N ASP A 507 -24.86 7.71 3.62
CA ASP A 507 -23.41 7.45 3.53
C ASP A 507 -22.69 8.18 4.69
N TYR A 508 -21.54 7.66 5.13
CA TYR A 508 -20.79 8.25 6.24
C TYR A 508 -19.27 8.07 6.11
N PHE A 509 -18.53 8.88 6.84
CA PHE A 509 -17.09 8.75 7.09
C PHE A 509 -16.79 9.06 8.56
N GLY A 510 -15.68 8.58 9.11
CA GLY A 510 -15.46 8.74 10.55
C GLY A 510 -14.14 8.19 11.06
N LEU A 511 -13.96 8.34 12.38
CA LEU A 511 -12.76 7.94 13.10
C LEU A 511 -13.10 6.93 14.20
N TYR A 512 -12.22 5.95 14.34
CA TYR A 512 -12.12 5.13 15.53
C TYR A 512 -11.00 5.67 16.41
N LEU A 513 -11.31 5.83 17.69
CA LEU A 513 -10.44 6.51 18.63
C LEU A 513 -9.77 5.50 19.55
N VAL A 514 -8.48 5.71 19.81
CA VAL A 514 -7.71 4.93 20.79
C VAL A 514 -7.67 5.74 22.07
N GLY A 515 -8.20 5.16 23.16
CA GLY A 515 -8.29 5.81 24.46
C GLY A 515 -9.69 6.33 24.79
N ASP A 516 -9.78 7.20 25.78
CA ASP A 516 -11.01 7.85 26.24
C ASP A 516 -11.01 9.32 25.80
N ILE A 517 -11.42 9.59 24.56
CA ILE A 517 -11.30 10.94 23.99
C ILE A 517 -12.58 11.73 24.22
N GLN A 518 -12.51 12.86 24.92
CA GLN A 518 -13.61 13.82 25.00
C GLN A 518 -13.40 14.92 23.95
N ALA A 519 -14.03 14.84 22.78
CA ALA A 519 -13.97 15.89 21.76
C ALA A 519 -15.22 16.76 21.76
N LYS A 520 -15.07 18.05 21.43
CA LYS A 520 -16.18 19.02 21.32
C LYS A 520 -16.31 19.66 19.94
N ARG A 521 -15.24 19.56 19.14
CA ARG A 521 -15.14 20.22 17.84
C ARG A 521 -14.58 19.28 16.80
N ILE A 522 -15.20 19.30 15.63
CA ILE A 522 -14.68 18.65 14.41
C ILE A 522 -14.12 19.75 13.52
N THR A 523 -12.92 19.50 12.99
CA THR A 523 -12.34 20.29 11.91
C THR A 523 -12.14 19.39 10.70
N MET A 524 -12.57 19.86 9.53
CA MET A 524 -12.35 19.18 8.25
C MET A 524 -11.84 20.16 7.20
N TYR A 525 -11.00 19.67 6.29
CA TYR A 525 -10.58 20.39 5.10
C TYR A 525 -11.17 19.72 3.88
N THR A 526 -11.95 20.46 3.09
CA THR A 526 -12.60 19.96 1.88
C THR A 526 -12.71 21.06 0.83
N PRO A 527 -12.44 20.74 -0.45
CA PRO A 527 -12.72 21.65 -1.55
C PRO A 527 -14.23 21.80 -1.82
N THR A 528 -15.07 20.90 -1.29
CA THR A 528 -16.52 20.94 -1.46
C THR A 528 -17.13 22.13 -0.71
N LYS A 529 -17.83 22.99 -1.45
CA LYS A 529 -18.57 24.12 -0.88
C LYS A 529 -20.01 23.70 -0.59
N PHE A 530 -20.56 24.22 0.50
CA PHE A 530 -21.94 23.96 0.90
C PHE A 530 -22.67 25.30 0.99
N ASP A 531 -23.73 25.45 0.21
CA ASP A 531 -24.55 26.67 0.16
C ASP A 531 -25.65 26.69 1.24
N ILE A 532 -25.80 25.59 1.99
CA ILE A 532 -26.77 25.42 3.07
C ILE A 532 -26.05 25.17 4.41
N PRO A 533 -26.73 25.43 5.56
CA PRO A 533 -26.17 25.16 6.88
C PRO A 533 -25.68 23.72 7.05
N LEU A 534 -24.55 23.56 7.74
CA LEU A 534 -23.88 22.25 7.90
C LEU A 534 -24.74 21.25 8.66
N ASN A 535 -25.60 21.69 9.58
CA ASN A 535 -26.56 20.82 10.27
C ASN A 535 -27.65 20.23 9.37
N GLN A 536 -27.83 20.77 8.16
CA GLN A 536 -28.69 20.23 7.10
C GLN A 536 -27.92 19.32 6.14
N VAL A 537 -26.60 19.49 6.02
CA VAL A 537 -25.73 18.63 5.21
C VAL A 537 -25.33 17.37 5.96
N PHE A 538 -24.96 17.52 7.22
CA PHE A 538 -24.31 16.51 8.03
C PHE A 538 -25.09 16.19 9.30
N LYS A 539 -24.90 14.96 9.76
CA LYS A 539 -25.29 14.44 11.05
C LYS A 539 -24.05 13.90 11.75
N VAL A 540 -23.84 14.23 13.02
CA VAL A 540 -22.75 13.64 13.82
C VAL A 540 -23.34 12.52 14.66
N GLU A 541 -22.69 11.36 14.63
CA GLU A 541 -23.04 10.23 15.47
C GLU A 541 -21.80 9.73 16.20
N THR A 542 -21.94 9.34 17.46
CA THR A 542 -20.83 8.86 18.30
C THR A 542 -21.15 7.53 18.96
N GLN A 543 -20.11 6.79 19.32
CA GLN A 543 -20.20 5.64 20.21
C GLN A 543 -19.32 5.88 21.44
N HIS A 544 -19.89 5.66 22.63
CA HIS A 544 -19.19 5.78 23.91
C HIS A 544 -18.63 4.44 24.40
N ILE A 545 -19.16 3.34 23.85
CA ILE A 545 -18.69 1.98 24.07
C ILE A 545 -18.35 1.40 22.71
N LEU A 546 -17.21 0.71 22.59
CA LEU A 546 -16.85 0.00 21.36
C LEU A 546 -17.98 -0.98 21.01
N PHE A 547 -18.52 -0.87 19.80
CA PHE A 547 -19.69 -1.64 19.34
C PHE A 547 -21.01 -1.38 20.08
N GLY A 548 -21.08 -0.29 20.85
CA GLY A 548 -22.32 0.17 21.46
C GLY A 548 -23.31 0.74 20.43
N SER A 549 -24.45 1.21 20.92
CA SER A 549 -25.38 1.99 20.10
C SER A 549 -24.74 3.29 19.64
N TRP A 550 -25.04 3.69 18.41
CA TRP A 550 -24.72 5.03 17.92
C TRP A 550 -25.69 6.05 18.53
N GLU A 551 -25.15 7.12 19.09
CA GLU A 551 -25.90 8.26 19.60
C GLU A 551 -25.76 9.44 18.64
N GLU A 552 -26.86 10.12 18.35
CA GLU A 552 -26.87 11.34 17.56
C GLU A 552 -26.49 12.56 18.41
N CYS A 553 -25.58 13.38 17.88
CA CYS A 553 -25.14 14.61 18.51
C CYS A 553 -25.61 15.83 17.70
N GLU A 554 -25.96 16.91 18.40
CA GLU A 554 -26.43 18.15 17.79
C GLU A 554 -25.25 19.06 17.40
N ILE A 555 -25.26 19.60 16.17
CA ILE A 555 -24.28 20.58 15.71
C ILE A 555 -24.70 21.97 16.21
N LYS A 556 -23.88 22.61 17.06
CA LYS A 556 -24.24 23.83 17.81
C LYS A 556 -23.70 25.13 17.22
N SER A 557 -22.47 25.13 16.74
CA SER A 557 -21.81 26.32 16.19
C SER A 557 -21.24 26.02 14.82
N GLU A 558 -21.78 26.68 13.79
CA GLU A 558 -21.25 26.61 12.43
C GLU A 558 -20.30 27.81 12.24
N SER A 559 -18.99 27.59 12.27
CA SER A 559 -18.08 28.61 11.76
C SER A 559 -18.09 28.53 10.24
N ILE A 560 -19.06 29.20 9.60
CA ILE A 560 -19.15 29.33 8.12
C ILE A 560 -18.11 30.34 7.60
N ASN A 561 -16.93 30.38 8.21
CA ASN A 561 -15.77 30.97 7.57
C ASN A 561 -15.06 29.84 6.82
N GLN A 562 -15.61 29.47 5.65
CA GLN A 562 -14.90 28.67 4.63
C GLN A 562 -13.74 29.47 4.00
N LEU A 563 -13.03 30.25 4.80
CA LEU A 563 -11.76 30.85 4.40
C LEU A 563 -10.77 29.70 4.30
N ASN A 564 -10.33 29.41 3.06
CA ASN A 564 -9.31 28.41 2.74
C ASN A 564 -9.74 26.95 2.97
N TYR A 565 -10.91 26.53 2.46
CA TYR A 565 -11.32 25.11 2.41
C TYR A 565 -11.51 24.42 3.77
N ARG A 566 -11.39 25.17 4.88
CA ARG A 566 -11.58 24.67 6.24
C ARG A 566 -13.03 24.82 6.67
N ILE A 567 -13.60 23.75 7.19
CA ILE A 567 -14.90 23.71 7.86
C ILE A 567 -14.64 23.28 9.31
N GLY A 568 -15.22 24.02 10.26
CA GLY A 568 -15.15 23.65 11.67
C GLY A 568 -16.49 23.88 12.35
N PHE A 569 -16.94 22.91 13.12
CA PHE A 569 -18.16 23.03 13.91
C PHE A 569 -18.07 22.31 15.23
N ASP A 570 -18.78 22.87 16.21
CA ASP A 570 -18.92 22.30 17.54
C ASP A 570 -20.13 21.34 17.56
N PHE A 571 -20.02 20.26 18.32
CA PHE A 571 -21.10 19.29 18.51
C PHE A 571 -21.32 18.99 19.99
N GLU A 572 -22.57 18.66 20.34
CA GLU A 572 -22.96 18.30 21.70
C GLU A 572 -23.80 17.02 21.68
N CYS A 573 -23.35 16.01 22.43
CA CYS A 573 -24.05 14.74 22.62
C CYS A 573 -24.78 14.75 23.97
N THR A 574 -25.80 13.92 24.14
CA THR A 574 -26.53 13.76 25.40
C THR A 574 -25.62 13.12 26.46
N ALA A 575 -24.83 12.13 26.05
CA ALA A 575 -23.78 11.55 26.87
C ALA A 575 -22.55 12.47 26.93
N LYS A 576 -22.11 12.80 28.15
CA LYS A 576 -20.86 13.53 28.42
C LYS A 576 -19.66 12.61 28.61
N GLU A 577 -19.78 11.38 28.13
CA GLU A 577 -18.77 10.35 28.29
C GLU A 577 -17.70 10.45 27.19
N ALA A 578 -16.57 9.80 27.41
CA ALA A 578 -15.54 9.68 26.40
C ALA A 578 -16.07 8.99 25.14
N LEU A 579 -15.59 9.44 23.98
CA LEU A 579 -15.93 8.90 22.67
C LEU A 579 -14.93 7.79 22.33
N LYS A 580 -15.47 6.66 21.85
CA LYS A 580 -14.70 5.57 21.24
C LYS A 580 -14.73 5.65 19.72
N SER A 581 -15.78 6.23 19.16
CA SER A 581 -15.95 6.36 17.72
C SER A 581 -16.80 7.56 17.39
N ILE A 582 -16.53 8.16 16.24
CA ILE A 582 -17.29 9.29 15.72
C ILE A 582 -17.45 9.14 14.21
N ARG A 583 -18.64 9.40 13.70
CA ARG A 583 -18.90 9.44 12.26
C ARG A 583 -19.76 10.63 11.87
N ILE A 584 -19.53 11.09 10.67
CA ILE A 584 -20.22 12.18 10.00
C ILE A 584 -21.01 11.55 8.86
N ARG A 585 -22.34 11.62 8.94
CA ARG A 585 -23.28 11.04 8.00
C ARG A 585 -23.90 12.12 7.13
N PHE A 586 -24.04 11.86 5.83
CA PHE A 586 -24.71 12.77 4.90
C PHE A 586 -26.23 12.70 5.11
N LYS A 587 -26.88 13.87 5.26
CA LYS A 587 -28.35 14.00 5.38
C LYS A 587 -29.05 14.20 4.03
N GLN A 588 -28.29 14.40 2.97
CA GLN A 588 -28.78 14.64 1.62
C GLN A 588 -27.82 14.04 0.60
N ASP A 589 -28.34 13.77 -0.59
CA ASP A 589 -27.55 13.32 -1.73
C ASP A 589 -26.70 14.47 -2.27
N LEU A 590 -25.42 14.21 -2.50
CA LEU A 590 -24.54 15.14 -3.22
C LEU A 590 -24.64 14.89 -4.73
N GLN A 591 -24.39 15.94 -5.51
CA GLN A 591 -24.42 15.86 -6.98
C GLN A 591 -23.10 15.36 -7.58
N SER A 592 -22.02 15.39 -6.80
CA SER A 592 -20.68 14.98 -7.21
C SER A 592 -19.99 14.19 -6.10
N SER A 593 -18.92 13.48 -6.46
CA SER A 593 -17.98 12.91 -5.49
C SER A 593 -17.50 13.95 -4.47
N PHE A 594 -17.31 13.51 -3.24
CA PHE A 594 -16.85 14.29 -2.10
C PHE A 594 -15.35 14.09 -1.91
N GLU A 595 -14.64 15.14 -1.54
CA GLU A 595 -13.20 15.13 -1.29
C GLU A 595 -12.93 15.63 0.12
N LEU A 596 -12.14 14.88 0.89
CA LEU A 596 -11.77 15.19 2.27
C LEU A 596 -10.25 15.12 2.40
N CYS A 597 -9.64 16.28 2.60
CA CYS A 597 -8.19 16.43 2.66
C CYS A 597 -7.66 16.37 4.09
N SER A 598 -8.50 16.68 5.07
CA SER A 598 -8.12 16.48 6.47
C SER A 598 -9.36 16.35 7.33
N LEU A 599 -9.30 15.49 8.34
CA LEU A 599 -10.30 15.30 9.37
C LEU A 599 -9.59 15.22 10.72
N GLY A 600 -9.97 16.12 11.62
CA GLY A 600 -9.41 16.20 12.95
C GLY A 600 -10.47 16.47 14.01
N LEU A 601 -10.14 16.08 15.24
CA LEU A 601 -10.86 16.46 16.45
C LEU A 601 -10.05 17.52 17.17
N ASP A 602 -10.70 18.63 17.52
CA ASP A 602 -10.09 19.75 18.24
C ASP A 602 -10.64 19.83 19.67
N ASN A 603 -9.88 20.50 20.55
CA ASN A 603 -10.25 20.77 21.95
C ASN A 603 -10.61 19.50 22.75
N PHE A 604 -9.84 18.43 22.56
CA PHE A 604 -10.09 17.18 23.26
C PHE A 604 -9.19 16.97 24.49
N VAL A 605 -9.71 16.17 25.43
CA VAL A 605 -8.97 15.65 26.57
C VAL A 605 -8.84 14.13 26.38
N VAL A 606 -7.62 13.61 26.59
CA VAL A 606 -7.27 12.17 26.54
C VAL A 606 -7.20 11.61 27.95
#